data_AF-A0A1W1YTS8-F1
#
_entry.id   AF-A0A1W1YTS8-F1
#
_cell.length_a   1.000
_cell.length_b   1.000
_cell.length_c   1.000
_cell.angle_alpha   90.00
_cell.angle_beta   90.00
_cell.angle_gamma   90.00
#
_symmetry.space_group_name_H-M   'P 1'
#
loop_
_entity.id
_entity.type
_entity.pdbx_description
1 polymer ?
#
loop_
_entity_poly.entity_id
_entity_poly.type
_entity_poly.pdbx_seq_one_letter_code
_entity_poly.pdbx_strand_id
1 'polypeptide(L)'
;MHNQKAKKMFDGKNSKKIEYLEDERRKLWERLSELEKQVAEKPSDIEKEARQASKKAAEYRNKAEERFNQASAIHAKLVNIETEIDEKLSYIKSNHTKSIEISNDLVENSTNLSNLITRISEVLEQHPEIEEEIEKLDELILKIEENSSKANTTYKGILSKKTEIDELHREILGYEDEDEDGEIITVEGLKKELETSYNQLTEISENLEENLESLKVTSKEQYDDFIKTNQDSLDSIKSNSKKEYDKINKQIESLLPNALTAGLSSAFITKKGEEELLYNEYKKSFNNGILYISLSALLPIGISIFYLLSGATLTETIEKAPKIMLAFLPLYIPLIWTTISANKKVNLSKRLIEEYSHKQVLSMTIEGLSKQIENIEDAEMSEELRIKLLNTFLNVTSENPGKLILNYQKSDNPILNFFDRDKKKDKTIVETLKDSTKDIIEKAADEIEEGIVNNGK
;
A
#
# COMPACT_ATOMS: atom_id res chain seq x y z
N MET A 1 -176.20 -162.06 -32.57
CA MET A 1 -176.45 -163.28 -33.37
C MET A 1 -176.99 -164.36 -32.43
N HIS A 2 -178.11 -165.02 -32.77
CA HIS A 2 -178.83 -166.11 -32.05
C HIS A 2 -179.56 -165.73 -30.73
N ASN A 3 -180.75 -166.25 -30.36
CA ASN A 3 -181.63 -167.34 -30.87
C ASN A 3 -183.13 -167.09 -30.51
N GLN A 4 -184.06 -167.82 -31.16
CA GLN A 4 -185.52 -167.92 -30.91
C GLN A 4 -185.85 -168.51 -29.51
N LYS A 5 -187.06 -168.45 -28.91
CA LYS A 5 -188.45 -168.75 -29.37
C LYS A 5 -189.49 -168.40 -28.26
N ALA A 6 -190.77 -168.16 -28.62
CA ALA A 6 -192.03 -168.32 -27.82
C ALA A 6 -192.38 -167.32 -26.66
N LYS A 7 -193.63 -166.92 -26.35
CA LYS A 7 -194.98 -167.07 -26.96
C LYS A 7 -196.06 -166.25 -26.20
N LYS A 8 -196.92 -165.54 -26.97
CA LYS A 8 -198.36 -165.13 -26.86
C LYS A 8 -199.03 -164.49 -25.61
N MET A 9 -199.77 -163.39 -25.92
CA MET A 9 -201.24 -163.10 -25.78
C MET A 9 -201.76 -161.98 -24.83
N PHE A 10 -202.53 -161.04 -25.46
CA PHE A 10 -203.62 -160.11 -25.06
C PHE A 10 -203.44 -158.87 -24.13
N ASP A 11 -203.46 -157.68 -24.77
CA ASP A 11 -204.23 -156.41 -24.61
C ASP A 11 -204.51 -155.64 -23.26
N GLY A 12 -204.35 -154.28 -23.29
CA GLY A 12 -205.15 -153.28 -22.54
C GLY A 12 -204.56 -152.25 -21.51
N LYS A 13 -203.94 -151.11 -21.95
CA LYS A 13 -203.73 -149.75 -21.32
C LYS A 13 -203.25 -149.51 -19.85
N ASN A 14 -202.26 -148.60 -19.70
CA ASN A 14 -201.82 -147.73 -18.55
C ASN A 14 -200.60 -148.16 -17.69
N SER A 15 -199.67 -147.28 -17.28
CA SER A 15 -198.66 -146.43 -17.98
C SER A 15 -197.91 -145.49 -16.99
N LYS A 16 -198.40 -145.28 -15.76
CA LYS A 16 -197.97 -144.09 -14.97
C LYS A 16 -196.88 -144.25 -13.91
N LYS A 17 -196.59 -145.43 -13.36
CA LYS A 17 -195.68 -145.52 -12.19
C LYS A 17 -194.21 -145.80 -12.53
N ILE A 18 -193.95 -146.15 -13.80
CA ILE A 18 -192.62 -146.23 -14.40
C ILE A 18 -191.94 -144.84 -14.41
N GLU A 19 -192.71 -143.77 -14.49
CA GLU A 19 -192.21 -142.40 -14.64
C GLU A 19 -191.58 -141.82 -13.36
N TYR A 20 -191.99 -142.28 -12.16
CA TYR A 20 -191.47 -141.73 -10.90
C TYR A 20 -190.06 -142.26 -10.54
N LEU A 21 -189.79 -143.54 -10.82
CA LEU A 21 -188.52 -144.17 -10.45
C LEU A 21 -187.36 -143.72 -11.37
N GLU A 22 -187.65 -143.32 -12.61
CA GLU A 22 -186.64 -142.73 -13.51
C GLU A 22 -186.16 -141.35 -13.04
N ASP A 23 -186.97 -140.63 -12.26
CA ASP A 23 -186.63 -139.30 -11.77
C ASP A 23 -185.64 -139.33 -10.60
N GLU A 24 -185.72 -140.33 -9.71
CA GLU A 24 -184.71 -140.52 -8.64
C GLU A 24 -183.34 -140.92 -9.18
N ARG A 25 -183.30 -141.71 -10.25
CA ARG A 25 -182.05 -142.13 -10.90
C ARG A 25 -181.25 -140.94 -11.46
N ARG A 26 -181.93 -139.88 -11.90
CA ARG A 26 -181.30 -138.67 -12.45
C ARG A 26 -180.61 -137.83 -11.38
N LYS A 27 -181.25 -137.65 -10.22
CA LYS A 27 -180.71 -136.85 -9.10
C LYS A 27 -179.48 -137.49 -8.44
N LEU A 28 -179.43 -138.82 -8.34
CA LEU A 28 -178.25 -139.53 -7.81
C LEU A 28 -177.02 -139.43 -8.73
N TRP A 29 -177.24 -139.40 -10.05
CA TRP A 29 -176.18 -139.33 -11.04
C TRP A 29 -175.50 -137.95 -11.09
N GLU A 30 -176.27 -136.90 -10.85
CA GLU A 30 -175.77 -135.52 -10.80
C GLU A 30 -174.89 -135.27 -9.55
N ARG A 31 -175.25 -135.83 -8.39
CA ARG A 31 -174.49 -135.67 -7.13
C ARG A 31 -173.17 -136.45 -7.10
N LEU A 32 -173.09 -137.62 -7.73
CA LEU A 32 -171.87 -138.44 -7.67
C LEU A 32 -170.80 -137.95 -8.65
N SER A 33 -171.19 -137.46 -9.83
CA SER A 33 -170.27 -136.82 -10.78
C SER A 33 -169.57 -135.59 -10.19
N GLU A 34 -170.24 -134.89 -9.26
CA GLU A 34 -169.67 -133.75 -8.54
C GLU A 34 -168.65 -134.17 -7.46
N LEU A 35 -168.87 -135.32 -6.79
CA LEU A 35 -167.93 -135.92 -5.82
C LEU A 35 -166.68 -136.52 -6.47
N GLU A 36 -166.82 -137.15 -7.64
CA GLU A 36 -165.66 -137.61 -8.44
C GLU A 36 -164.80 -136.45 -8.94
N LYS A 37 -165.39 -135.27 -9.15
CA LYS A 37 -164.66 -134.05 -9.51
C LYS A 37 -163.87 -133.43 -8.36
N GLN A 38 -164.33 -133.55 -7.11
CA GLN A 38 -163.67 -132.91 -5.94
C GLN A 38 -162.57 -133.75 -5.30
N VAL A 39 -162.60 -135.09 -5.42
CA VAL A 39 -161.59 -135.97 -4.80
C VAL A 39 -160.41 -136.28 -5.74
N ALA A 40 -160.55 -136.06 -7.05
CA ALA A 40 -159.45 -136.16 -8.02
C ALA A 40 -158.40 -135.06 -7.89
N GLU A 41 -158.58 -134.10 -6.98
CA GLU A 41 -157.61 -133.05 -6.73
C GLU A 41 -157.01 -133.12 -5.32
N LYS A 42 -155.71 -133.47 -5.29
CA LYS A 42 -154.65 -133.29 -4.28
C LYS A 42 -154.26 -134.56 -3.50
N PRO A 43 -152.95 -134.95 -3.46
CA PRO A 43 -151.81 -134.10 -3.07
C PRO A 43 -150.47 -134.40 -3.82
N SER A 44 -150.12 -133.64 -4.86
CA SER A 44 -148.80 -133.74 -5.53
C SER A 44 -148.15 -132.40 -5.89
N ASP A 45 -148.91 -131.30 -5.92
CA ASP A 45 -148.42 -130.06 -6.55
C ASP A 45 -147.60 -129.16 -5.61
N ILE A 46 -147.87 -129.18 -4.29
CA ILE A 46 -147.20 -128.30 -3.32
C ILE A 46 -145.71 -128.66 -3.13
N GLU A 47 -145.37 -129.96 -3.19
CA GLU A 47 -143.97 -130.41 -3.04
C GLU A 47 -143.11 -130.05 -4.27
N LYS A 48 -143.71 -130.05 -5.47
CA LYS A 48 -143.03 -129.60 -6.71
C LYS A 48 -142.76 -128.10 -6.68
N GLU A 49 -143.69 -127.31 -6.17
CA GLU A 49 -143.58 -125.85 -6.15
C GLU A 49 -142.49 -125.36 -5.18
N ALA A 50 -142.39 -125.95 -3.98
CA ALA A 50 -141.31 -125.63 -3.02
C ALA A 50 -139.91 -126.00 -3.56
N ARG A 51 -139.79 -127.12 -4.27
CA ARG A 51 -138.52 -127.57 -4.87
C ARG A 51 -138.12 -126.69 -6.07
N GLN A 52 -139.10 -126.19 -6.85
CA GLN A 52 -138.85 -125.20 -7.89
C GLN A 52 -138.46 -123.84 -7.31
N ALA A 53 -139.10 -123.37 -6.22
CA ALA A 53 -138.76 -122.12 -5.57
C ALA A 53 -137.34 -122.13 -4.99
N SER A 54 -136.92 -123.23 -4.35
CA SER A 54 -135.54 -123.40 -3.85
C SER A 54 -134.51 -123.39 -4.98
N LYS A 55 -134.79 -124.07 -6.10
CA LYS A 55 -133.91 -124.04 -7.29
C LYS A 55 -133.82 -122.63 -7.90
N LYS A 56 -134.94 -121.91 -8.01
CA LYS A 56 -134.95 -120.52 -8.50
C LYS A 56 -134.19 -119.59 -7.56
N ALA A 57 -134.32 -119.74 -6.24
CA ALA A 57 -133.57 -118.94 -5.27
C ALA A 57 -132.05 -119.18 -5.37
N ALA A 58 -131.62 -120.45 -5.53
CA ALA A 58 -130.22 -120.78 -5.76
C ALA A 58 -129.71 -120.24 -7.13
N GLU A 59 -130.54 -120.31 -8.17
CA GLU A 59 -130.23 -119.74 -9.48
C GLU A 59 -130.06 -118.21 -9.43
N TYR A 60 -130.97 -117.50 -8.75
CA TYR A 60 -130.85 -116.05 -8.55
C TYR A 60 -129.64 -115.68 -7.70
N ARG A 61 -129.31 -116.46 -6.66
CA ARG A 61 -128.10 -116.26 -5.87
C ARG A 61 -126.83 -116.41 -6.73
N ASN A 62 -126.73 -117.49 -7.51
CA ASN A 62 -125.58 -117.72 -8.38
C ASN A 62 -125.46 -116.65 -9.48
N LYS A 63 -126.57 -116.23 -10.09
CA LYS A 63 -126.59 -115.12 -11.05
C LYS A 63 -126.19 -113.80 -10.40
N ALA A 64 -126.64 -113.52 -9.18
CA ALA A 64 -126.25 -112.32 -8.45
C ALA A 64 -124.75 -112.32 -8.11
N GLU A 65 -124.20 -113.46 -7.70
CA GLU A 65 -122.77 -113.63 -7.42
C GLU A 65 -121.92 -113.48 -8.69
N GLU A 66 -122.36 -114.05 -9.82
CA GLU A 66 -121.71 -113.86 -11.11
C GLU A 66 -121.74 -112.40 -11.57
N ARG A 67 -122.88 -111.70 -11.41
CA ARG A 67 -122.99 -110.27 -11.72
C ARG A 67 -122.15 -109.40 -10.80
N PHE A 68 -122.06 -109.74 -9.51
CA PHE A 68 -121.20 -109.03 -8.55
C PHE A 68 -119.72 -109.19 -8.92
N ASN A 69 -119.29 -110.39 -9.31
CA ASN A 69 -117.93 -110.65 -9.77
C ASN A 69 -117.62 -109.91 -11.08
N GLN A 70 -118.57 -109.90 -12.04
CA GLN A 70 -118.43 -109.11 -13.28
C GLN A 70 -118.33 -107.60 -12.99
N ALA A 71 -119.19 -107.07 -12.11
CA ALA A 71 -119.17 -105.66 -11.71
C ALA A 71 -117.86 -105.29 -10.99
N SER A 72 -117.38 -106.16 -10.09
CA SER A 72 -116.11 -105.97 -9.38
C SER A 72 -114.91 -106.00 -10.34
N ALA A 73 -114.92 -106.90 -11.32
CA ALA A 73 -113.87 -106.96 -12.35
C ALA A 73 -113.86 -105.71 -13.26
N ILE A 74 -115.04 -105.17 -13.60
CA ILE A 74 -115.15 -103.90 -14.35
C ILE A 74 -114.68 -102.72 -13.49
N HIS A 75 -115.06 -102.67 -12.22
CA HIS A 75 -114.63 -101.63 -11.30
C HIS A 75 -113.10 -101.63 -11.14
N ALA A 76 -112.48 -102.80 -10.95
CA ALA A 76 -111.02 -102.91 -10.88
C ALA A 76 -110.32 -102.40 -12.16
N LYS A 77 -110.90 -102.68 -13.34
CA LYS A 77 -110.38 -102.14 -14.62
C LYS A 77 -110.55 -100.62 -14.70
N LEU A 78 -111.69 -100.08 -14.27
CA LEU A 78 -111.93 -98.64 -14.26
C LEU A 78 -110.96 -97.91 -13.32
N VAL A 79 -110.73 -98.44 -12.12
CA VAL A 79 -109.75 -97.90 -11.17
C VAL A 79 -108.35 -97.90 -11.78
N ASN A 80 -107.95 -99.00 -12.46
CA ASN A 80 -106.63 -99.05 -13.11
C ASN A 80 -106.51 -98.02 -14.26
N ILE A 81 -107.57 -97.80 -15.03
CA ILE A 81 -107.59 -96.76 -16.07
C ILE A 81 -107.54 -95.36 -15.45
N GLU A 82 -108.26 -95.12 -14.35
CA GLU A 82 -108.22 -93.85 -13.62
C GLU A 82 -106.81 -93.55 -13.12
N THR A 83 -106.12 -94.54 -12.53
CA THR A 83 -104.72 -94.38 -12.11
C THR A 83 -103.78 -94.12 -13.29
N GLU A 84 -103.94 -94.80 -14.42
CA GLU A 84 -103.12 -94.55 -15.62
C GLU A 84 -103.36 -93.15 -16.20
N ILE A 85 -104.62 -92.66 -16.18
CA ILE A 85 -104.96 -91.30 -16.62
C ILE A 85 -104.32 -90.27 -15.70
N ASP A 86 -104.39 -90.45 -14.39
CA ASP A 86 -103.80 -89.53 -13.42
C ASP A 86 -102.26 -89.48 -13.54
N GLU A 87 -101.61 -90.63 -13.73
CA GLU A 87 -100.17 -90.69 -13.98
C GLU A 87 -99.78 -89.94 -15.27
N LYS A 88 -100.52 -90.16 -16.37
CA LYS A 88 -100.27 -89.45 -17.64
C LYS A 88 -100.54 -87.95 -17.52
N LEU A 89 -101.59 -87.55 -16.80
CA LEU A 89 -101.94 -86.15 -16.59
C LEU A 89 -100.90 -85.44 -15.73
N SER A 90 -100.36 -86.11 -14.71
CA SER A 90 -99.24 -85.63 -13.90
C SER A 90 -97.97 -85.45 -14.75
N TYR A 91 -97.64 -86.44 -15.59
CA TYR A 91 -96.50 -86.35 -16.50
C TYR A 91 -96.62 -85.20 -17.50
N ILE A 92 -97.82 -85.01 -18.10
CA ILE A 92 -98.09 -83.91 -19.03
C ILE A 92 -97.95 -82.55 -18.33
N LYS A 93 -98.52 -82.39 -17.13
CA LYS A 93 -98.37 -81.15 -16.35
C LYS A 93 -96.91 -80.83 -16.06
N SER A 94 -96.14 -81.82 -15.61
CA SER A 94 -94.70 -81.65 -15.36
C SER A 94 -93.95 -81.17 -16.61
N ASN A 95 -94.20 -81.78 -17.77
CA ASN A 95 -93.52 -81.38 -19.01
C ASN A 95 -93.98 -80.01 -19.52
N HIS A 96 -95.26 -79.65 -19.34
CA HIS A 96 -95.75 -78.32 -19.66
C HIS A 96 -95.09 -77.24 -18.79
N THR A 97 -94.93 -77.49 -17.48
CA THR A 97 -94.21 -76.56 -16.59
C THR A 97 -92.76 -76.37 -17.02
N LYS A 98 -92.03 -77.46 -17.32
CA LYS A 98 -90.66 -77.38 -17.84
C LYS A 98 -90.59 -76.63 -19.18
N SER A 99 -91.58 -76.81 -20.05
CA SER A 99 -91.65 -76.08 -21.33
C SER A 99 -91.89 -74.58 -21.14
N ILE A 100 -92.67 -74.19 -20.12
CA ILE A 100 -92.88 -72.78 -19.77
C ILE A 100 -91.59 -72.17 -19.21
N GLU A 101 -90.91 -72.87 -18.30
CA GLU A 101 -89.63 -72.40 -17.73
C GLU A 101 -88.61 -72.16 -18.85
N ILE A 102 -88.40 -73.13 -19.74
CA ILE A 102 -87.49 -72.99 -20.89
C ILE A 102 -87.92 -71.82 -21.81
N SER A 103 -89.23 -71.63 -22.03
CA SER A 103 -89.72 -70.52 -22.85
C SER A 103 -89.44 -69.16 -22.21
N ASN A 104 -89.59 -69.04 -20.88
CA ASN A 104 -89.30 -67.80 -20.17
C ASN A 104 -87.79 -67.50 -20.19
N ASP A 105 -86.95 -68.51 -19.95
CA ASP A 105 -85.48 -68.37 -20.02
C ASP A 105 -85.02 -67.95 -21.43
N LEU A 106 -85.66 -68.47 -22.48
CA LEU A 106 -85.35 -68.08 -23.86
C LEU A 106 -85.74 -66.63 -24.14
N VAL A 107 -86.89 -66.18 -23.62
CA VAL A 107 -87.33 -64.78 -23.76
C VAL A 107 -86.37 -63.85 -23.01
N GLU A 108 -85.98 -64.18 -21.78
CA GLU A 108 -85.04 -63.39 -21.00
C GLU A 108 -83.69 -63.26 -21.72
N ASN A 109 -83.14 -64.37 -22.21
CA ASN A 109 -81.88 -64.36 -22.97
C ASN A 109 -82.00 -63.55 -24.27
N SER A 110 -83.13 -63.66 -24.98
CA SER A 110 -83.40 -62.85 -26.18
C SER A 110 -83.41 -61.35 -25.86
N THR A 111 -84.03 -60.95 -24.74
CA THR A 111 -84.03 -59.54 -24.31
C THR A 111 -82.63 -59.04 -23.94
N ASN A 112 -81.83 -59.84 -23.25
CA ASN A 112 -80.44 -59.49 -22.92
C ASN A 112 -79.57 -59.34 -24.17
N LEU A 113 -79.74 -60.23 -25.15
CA LEU A 113 -79.00 -60.18 -26.40
C LEU A 113 -79.41 -58.96 -27.24
N SER A 114 -80.70 -58.62 -27.24
CA SER A 114 -81.21 -57.39 -27.87
C SER A 114 -80.64 -56.13 -27.21
N ASN A 115 -80.52 -56.10 -25.88
CA ASN A 115 -79.93 -54.98 -25.14
C ASN A 115 -78.43 -54.84 -25.44
N LEU A 116 -77.70 -55.95 -25.59
CA LEU A 116 -76.30 -55.92 -25.99
C LEU A 116 -76.12 -55.42 -27.42
N ILE A 117 -76.95 -55.89 -28.36
CA ILE A 117 -76.90 -55.44 -29.76
C ILE A 117 -77.17 -53.94 -29.84
N THR A 118 -78.21 -53.44 -29.16
CA THR A 118 -78.52 -52.00 -29.14
C THR A 118 -77.37 -51.19 -28.58
N ARG A 119 -76.74 -51.63 -27.48
CA ARG A 119 -75.61 -50.92 -26.90
C ARG A 119 -74.35 -50.95 -27.78
N ILE A 120 -74.07 -52.05 -28.46
CA ILE A 120 -72.97 -52.14 -29.43
C ILE A 120 -73.25 -51.22 -30.63
N SER A 121 -74.49 -51.19 -31.12
CA SER A 121 -74.90 -50.31 -32.20
C SER A 121 -74.81 -48.83 -31.81
N GLU A 122 -75.25 -48.44 -30.62
CA GLU A 122 -75.12 -47.07 -30.11
C GLU A 122 -73.66 -46.63 -30.04
N VAL A 123 -72.76 -47.49 -29.58
CA VAL A 123 -71.32 -47.19 -29.50
C VAL A 123 -70.71 -47.02 -30.90
N LEU A 124 -71.04 -47.91 -31.84
CA LEU A 124 -70.58 -47.82 -33.24
C LEU A 124 -71.16 -46.60 -33.98
N GLU A 125 -72.37 -46.17 -33.64
CA GLU A 125 -73.01 -45.00 -34.25
C GLU A 125 -72.47 -43.68 -33.68
N GLN A 126 -72.19 -43.62 -32.37
CA GLN A 126 -71.56 -42.44 -31.75
C GLN A 126 -70.09 -42.30 -32.15
N HIS A 127 -69.41 -43.41 -32.44
CA HIS A 127 -67.99 -43.44 -32.79
C HIS A 127 -67.78 -44.21 -34.10
N PRO A 128 -68.15 -43.63 -35.26
CA PRO A 128 -68.03 -44.28 -36.56
C PRO A 128 -66.57 -44.54 -36.97
N GLU A 129 -65.63 -43.79 -36.40
CA GLU A 129 -64.18 -43.88 -36.65
C GLU A 129 -63.42 -44.28 -35.37
N ILE A 130 -64.00 -45.17 -34.55
CA ILE A 130 -63.46 -45.56 -33.24
C ILE A 130 -61.98 -46.02 -33.29
N GLU A 131 -61.57 -46.62 -34.41
CA GLU A 131 -60.18 -47.06 -34.63
C GLU A 131 -59.22 -45.88 -34.82
N GLU A 132 -59.63 -44.83 -35.55
CA GLU A 132 -58.84 -43.59 -35.65
C GLU A 132 -58.80 -42.82 -34.32
N GLU A 133 -59.90 -42.84 -33.56
CA GLU A 133 -59.94 -42.21 -32.24
C GLU A 133 -58.99 -42.89 -31.25
N ILE A 134 -58.89 -44.22 -31.29
CA ILE A 134 -57.93 -45.00 -30.50
C ILE A 134 -56.49 -44.67 -30.93
N GLU A 135 -56.21 -44.59 -32.23
CA GLU A 135 -54.87 -44.25 -32.74
C GLU A 135 -54.46 -42.82 -32.33
N LYS A 136 -55.40 -41.86 -32.39
CA LYS A 136 -55.20 -40.49 -31.88
C LYS A 136 -54.95 -40.47 -30.36
N LEU A 137 -55.61 -41.34 -29.60
CA LEU A 137 -55.40 -41.46 -28.16
C LEU A 137 -53.99 -41.97 -27.85
N ASP A 138 -53.51 -42.99 -28.56
CA ASP A 138 -52.15 -43.52 -28.41
C ASP A 138 -51.09 -42.47 -28.78
N GLU A 139 -51.29 -41.70 -29.86
CA GLU A 139 -50.42 -40.57 -30.18
C GLU A 139 -50.40 -39.52 -29.06
N LEU A 140 -51.56 -39.22 -28.47
CA LEU A 140 -51.66 -38.28 -27.36
C LEU A 140 -50.93 -38.81 -26.12
N ILE A 141 -51.05 -40.10 -25.81
CA ILE A 141 -50.31 -40.74 -24.71
C ILE A 141 -48.81 -40.62 -24.94
N LEU A 142 -48.31 -40.91 -26.13
CA LEU A 142 -46.90 -40.75 -26.47
C LEU A 142 -46.42 -39.29 -26.32
N LYS A 143 -47.23 -38.32 -26.79
CA LYS A 143 -46.93 -36.89 -26.61
C LYS A 143 -46.93 -36.47 -25.13
N ILE A 144 -47.82 -37.04 -24.31
CA ILE A 144 -47.88 -36.79 -22.87
C ILE A 144 -46.63 -37.36 -22.18
N GLU A 145 -46.22 -38.57 -22.51
CA GLU A 145 -44.99 -39.17 -21.97
C GLU A 145 -43.74 -38.37 -22.36
N GLU A 146 -43.63 -37.96 -23.63
CA GLU A 146 -42.53 -37.12 -24.11
C GLU A 146 -42.51 -35.77 -23.38
N ASN A 147 -43.66 -35.10 -23.24
CA ASN A 147 -43.78 -33.84 -22.53
C ASN A 147 -43.50 -33.98 -21.03
N SER A 148 -43.92 -35.07 -20.40
CA SER A 148 -43.60 -35.38 -19.00
C SER A 148 -42.09 -35.53 -18.80
N SER A 149 -41.43 -36.24 -19.71
CA SER A 149 -39.96 -36.36 -19.72
C SER A 149 -39.28 -35.00 -19.87
N LYS A 150 -39.72 -34.18 -20.84
CA LYS A 150 -39.23 -32.79 -21.04
C LYS A 150 -39.48 -31.89 -19.82
N ALA A 151 -40.64 -32.01 -19.18
CA ALA A 151 -40.96 -31.25 -17.98
C ALA A 151 -40.04 -31.64 -16.82
N ASN A 152 -39.75 -32.94 -16.65
CA ASN A 152 -38.84 -33.43 -15.62
C ASN A 152 -37.38 -32.98 -15.87
N THR A 153 -36.89 -33.03 -17.11
CA THR A 153 -35.55 -32.52 -17.43
C THR A 153 -35.45 -31.02 -17.21
N THR A 154 -36.49 -30.26 -17.60
CA THR A 154 -36.57 -28.81 -17.36
C THR A 154 -36.60 -28.50 -15.86
N TYR A 155 -37.39 -29.25 -15.07
CA TYR A 155 -37.45 -29.11 -13.62
C TYR A 155 -36.10 -29.37 -12.96
N LYS A 156 -35.40 -30.44 -13.36
CA LYS A 156 -34.03 -30.71 -12.88
C LYS A 156 -33.06 -29.60 -13.27
N GLY A 157 -33.17 -29.06 -14.49
CA GLY A 157 -32.39 -27.91 -14.94
C GLY A 157 -32.63 -26.65 -14.10
N ILE A 158 -33.89 -26.35 -13.79
CA ILE A 158 -34.28 -25.24 -12.91
C ILE A 158 -33.72 -25.46 -11.50
N LEU A 159 -33.82 -26.67 -10.96
CA LEU A 159 -33.30 -26.99 -9.63
C LEU A 159 -31.78 -26.78 -9.55
N SER A 160 -31.03 -27.25 -10.55
CA SER A 160 -29.58 -27.01 -10.66
C SER A 160 -29.25 -25.53 -10.77
N LYS A 161 -30.01 -24.77 -11.56
CA LYS A 161 -29.79 -23.31 -11.67
C LYS A 161 -30.14 -22.58 -10.38
N LYS A 162 -31.16 -23.03 -9.66
CA LYS A 162 -31.52 -22.48 -8.36
C LYS A 162 -30.41 -22.72 -7.34
N THR A 163 -29.82 -23.92 -7.30
CA THR A 163 -28.69 -24.19 -6.40
C THR A 163 -27.46 -23.35 -6.76
N GLU A 164 -27.13 -23.21 -8.05
CA GLU A 164 -26.05 -22.31 -8.50
C GLU A 164 -26.32 -20.85 -8.11
N ILE A 165 -27.56 -20.37 -8.25
CA ILE A 165 -27.94 -19.00 -7.86
C ILE A 165 -27.85 -18.83 -6.34
N ASP A 166 -28.31 -19.81 -5.56
CA ASP A 166 -28.24 -19.77 -4.10
C ASP A 166 -26.77 -19.75 -3.62
N GLU A 167 -25.88 -20.53 -4.25
CA GLU A 167 -24.44 -20.51 -3.99
C GLU A 167 -23.82 -19.15 -4.32
N LEU A 168 -24.10 -18.60 -5.51
CA LEU A 168 -23.63 -17.26 -5.90
C LEU A 168 -24.18 -16.17 -4.97
N HIS A 169 -25.44 -16.30 -4.55
CA HIS A 169 -26.04 -15.35 -3.60
C HIS A 169 -25.29 -15.37 -2.25
N ARG A 170 -25.00 -16.57 -1.73
CA ARG A 170 -24.21 -16.75 -0.50
C ARG A 170 -22.79 -16.17 -0.65
N GLU A 171 -22.15 -16.38 -1.79
CA GLU A 171 -20.80 -15.85 -2.05
C GLU A 171 -20.78 -14.32 -2.15
N ILE A 172 -21.77 -13.73 -2.84
CA ILE A 172 -21.81 -12.27 -3.07
C ILE A 172 -22.25 -11.52 -1.82
N LEU A 173 -23.32 -11.96 -1.15
CA LEU A 173 -23.97 -11.24 -0.06
C LEU A 173 -23.55 -11.75 1.33
N GLY A 174 -23.02 -12.97 1.43
CA GLY A 174 -22.76 -13.65 2.69
C GLY A 174 -23.95 -14.48 3.17
N TYR A 175 -23.73 -15.19 4.27
CA TYR A 175 -24.77 -15.96 4.95
C TYR A 175 -24.47 -16.04 6.45
N GLU A 176 -25.52 -16.29 7.22
CA GLU A 176 -25.42 -16.56 8.66
C GLU A 176 -25.32 -18.07 8.84
N ASP A 177 -24.27 -18.52 9.55
CA ASP A 177 -24.07 -19.91 9.95
C ASP A 177 -24.03 -20.01 11.48
N GLU A 178 -24.37 -21.15 12.05
CA GLU A 178 -24.25 -21.39 13.50
C GLU A 178 -22.96 -22.17 13.76
N ASP A 179 -22.11 -21.66 14.66
CA ASP A 179 -20.88 -22.36 15.08
C ASP A 179 -21.21 -23.55 16.03
N GLU A 180 -20.23 -24.41 16.33
CA GLU A 180 -20.38 -25.56 17.24
C GLU A 180 -20.88 -25.19 18.65
N ASP A 181 -20.76 -23.92 19.05
CA ASP A 181 -21.25 -23.36 20.32
C ASP A 181 -22.63 -22.68 20.24
N GLY A 182 -23.29 -22.66 19.07
CA GLY A 182 -24.63 -22.10 18.87
C GLY A 182 -24.69 -20.57 18.73
N GLU A 183 -23.55 -19.91 18.49
CA GLU A 183 -23.46 -18.48 18.17
C GLU A 183 -23.57 -18.28 16.64
N ILE A 184 -24.34 -17.27 16.22
CA ILE A 184 -24.54 -16.94 14.81
C ILE A 184 -23.29 -16.22 14.28
N ILE A 185 -22.51 -16.91 13.44
CA ILE A 185 -21.39 -16.34 12.69
C ILE A 185 -21.88 -15.89 11.32
N THR A 186 -21.92 -14.57 11.11
CA THR A 186 -22.13 -13.96 9.79
C THR A 186 -20.87 -14.11 8.94
N VAL A 187 -20.88 -15.01 7.97
CA VAL A 187 -19.82 -15.11 6.96
C VAL A 187 -20.01 -13.97 5.97
N GLU A 188 -19.10 -13.00 5.97
CA GLU A 188 -19.19 -11.83 5.09
C GLU A 188 -18.96 -12.21 3.62
N GLY A 189 -19.85 -11.76 2.74
CA GLY A 189 -19.71 -11.98 1.29
C GLY A 189 -18.79 -10.98 0.61
N LEU A 190 -18.45 -11.26 -0.65
CA LEU A 190 -17.56 -10.45 -1.49
C LEU A 190 -17.95 -8.96 -1.54
N LYS A 191 -19.25 -8.65 -1.50
CA LYS A 191 -19.73 -7.26 -1.50
C LYS A 191 -19.19 -6.48 -0.30
N LYS A 192 -19.23 -7.09 0.88
CA LYS A 192 -18.87 -6.42 2.12
C LYS A 192 -17.36 -6.38 2.34
N GLU A 193 -16.65 -7.41 1.87
CA GLU A 193 -15.19 -7.39 1.79
C GLU A 193 -14.70 -6.26 0.86
N LEU A 194 -15.36 -6.06 -0.29
CA LEU A 194 -15.06 -4.97 -1.20
C LEU A 194 -15.37 -3.59 -0.58
N GLU A 195 -16.51 -3.45 0.08
CA GLU A 195 -16.89 -2.21 0.77
C GLU A 195 -15.92 -1.87 1.89
N THR A 196 -15.48 -2.87 2.66
CA THR A 196 -14.46 -2.73 3.70
C THR A 196 -13.12 -2.32 3.11
N SER A 197 -12.69 -2.97 2.03
CA SER A 197 -11.45 -2.63 1.32
C SER A 197 -11.49 -1.21 0.74
N TYR A 198 -12.65 -0.80 0.21
CA TYR A 198 -12.84 0.55 -0.31
C TYR A 198 -12.78 1.60 0.81
N ASN A 199 -13.47 1.36 1.92
CA ASN A 199 -13.43 2.26 3.08
C ASN A 199 -12.02 2.38 3.67
N GLN A 200 -11.29 1.27 3.78
CA GLN A 200 -9.88 1.27 4.18
C GLN A 200 -9.00 2.06 3.22
N LEU A 201 -9.22 1.91 1.90
CA LEU A 201 -8.47 2.65 0.90
C LEU A 201 -8.75 4.16 0.99
N THR A 202 -10.01 4.54 1.23
CA THR A 202 -10.40 5.94 1.46
C THR A 202 -9.73 6.50 2.71
N GLU A 203 -9.78 5.78 3.83
CA GLU A 203 -9.11 6.18 5.09
C GLU A 203 -7.59 6.34 4.90
N ILE A 204 -6.95 5.40 4.21
CA ILE A 204 -5.53 5.49 3.86
C ILE A 204 -5.26 6.71 2.98
N SER A 205 -6.13 7.00 2.00
CA SER A 205 -5.97 8.15 1.11
C SER A 205 -6.09 9.47 1.88
N GLU A 206 -7.07 9.60 2.78
CA GLU A 206 -7.26 10.79 3.62
C GLU A 206 -6.05 11.01 4.55
N ASN A 207 -5.59 9.94 5.20
CA ASN A 207 -4.42 9.99 6.08
C ASN A 207 -3.14 10.32 5.29
N LEU A 208 -3.01 9.81 4.06
CA LEU A 208 -1.87 10.14 3.19
C LEU A 208 -1.88 11.61 2.77
N GLU A 209 -3.05 12.18 2.50
CA GLU A 209 -3.21 13.61 2.20
C GLU A 209 -2.85 14.49 3.40
N GLU A 210 -3.30 14.13 4.60
CA GLU A 210 -2.93 14.82 5.85
C GLU A 210 -1.42 14.75 6.14
N ASN A 211 -0.82 13.56 5.96
CA ASN A 211 0.63 13.37 6.09
C ASN A 211 1.42 14.19 5.04
N LEU A 212 0.92 14.30 3.82
CA LEU A 212 1.57 15.07 2.76
C LEU A 212 1.54 16.57 3.08
N GLU A 213 0.41 17.10 3.54
CA GLU A 213 0.32 18.52 3.93
C GLU A 213 1.17 18.80 5.18
N SER A 214 1.17 17.91 6.18
CA SER A 214 2.05 18.07 7.36
C SER A 214 3.54 18.01 7.00
N LEU A 215 3.94 17.12 6.08
CA LEU A 215 5.30 17.03 5.57
C LEU A 215 5.70 18.30 4.82
N LYS A 216 4.80 18.86 4.01
CA LYS A 216 5.04 20.10 3.27
C LYS A 216 5.19 21.30 4.19
N VAL A 217 4.36 21.41 5.23
CA VAL A 217 4.48 22.46 6.26
C VAL A 217 5.81 22.29 7.02
N THR A 218 6.08 21.10 7.53
CA THR A 218 7.32 20.81 8.29
C THR A 218 8.57 21.04 7.46
N SER A 219 8.57 20.59 6.20
CA SER A 219 9.70 20.79 5.30
C SER A 219 9.93 22.26 4.99
N LYS A 220 8.86 23.06 4.87
CA LYS A 220 8.98 24.51 4.66
C LYS A 220 9.55 25.20 5.89
N GLU A 221 9.05 24.87 7.08
CA GLU A 221 9.56 25.41 8.35
C GLU A 221 11.04 25.06 8.55
N GLN A 222 11.43 23.81 8.31
CA GLN A 222 12.84 23.38 8.37
C GLN A 222 13.72 24.13 7.38
N TYR A 223 13.22 24.39 6.16
CA TYR A 223 13.97 25.12 5.15
C TYR A 223 14.14 26.59 5.54
N ASP A 224 13.08 27.23 6.05
CA ASP A 224 13.11 28.61 6.51
C ASP A 224 14.04 28.76 7.74
N ASP A 225 14.00 27.82 8.67
CA ASP A 225 14.88 27.81 9.85
C ASP A 225 16.36 27.55 9.47
N PHE A 226 16.61 26.68 8.48
CA PHE A 226 17.93 26.46 7.91
C PHE A 226 18.48 27.72 7.22
N ILE A 227 17.65 28.41 6.43
CA ILE A 227 18.04 29.68 5.79
C ILE A 227 18.39 30.72 6.86
N LYS A 228 17.53 30.87 7.88
CA LYS A 228 17.73 31.85 8.95
C LYS A 228 18.99 31.57 9.75
N THR A 229 19.18 30.31 10.18
CA THR A 229 20.37 29.87 10.93
C THR A 229 21.65 30.12 10.11
N ASN A 230 21.64 29.82 8.82
CA ASN A 230 22.79 30.08 7.97
C ASN A 230 23.05 31.58 7.79
N GLN A 231 22.01 32.40 7.59
CA GLN A 231 22.16 33.86 7.52
C GLN A 231 22.76 34.42 8.81
N ASP A 232 22.24 34.03 9.96
CA ASP A 232 22.77 34.43 11.27
C ASP A 232 24.23 34.00 11.45
N SER A 233 24.57 32.77 11.00
CA SER A 233 25.95 32.28 11.04
C SER A 233 26.87 33.10 10.13
N LEU A 234 26.45 33.44 8.91
CA LEU A 234 27.23 34.23 7.96
C LEU A 234 27.43 35.67 8.46
N ASP A 235 26.41 36.27 9.05
CA ASP A 235 26.51 37.60 9.65
C ASP A 235 27.43 37.59 10.87
N SER A 236 27.40 36.53 11.68
CA SER A 236 28.34 36.36 12.79
C SER A 236 29.79 36.22 12.30
N ILE A 237 30.03 35.43 11.25
CA ILE A 237 31.35 35.25 10.64
C ILE A 237 31.84 36.56 10.02
N LYS A 238 30.98 37.29 9.32
CA LYS A 238 31.31 38.58 8.72
C LYS A 238 31.66 39.61 9.79
N SER A 239 30.89 39.67 10.87
CA SER A 239 31.14 40.57 12.01
C SER A 239 32.47 40.24 12.70
N ASN A 240 32.72 38.96 12.98
CA ASN A 240 33.96 38.50 13.59
C ASN A 240 35.17 38.75 12.67
N SER A 241 35.05 38.43 11.38
CA SER A 241 36.13 38.66 10.41
C SER A 241 36.46 40.14 10.29
N LYS A 242 35.44 41.02 10.32
CA LYS A 242 35.65 42.48 10.33
C LYS A 242 36.37 42.93 11.59
N LYS A 243 35.97 42.45 12.77
CA LYS A 243 36.65 42.75 14.04
C LYS A 243 38.12 42.32 14.03
N GLU A 244 38.41 41.12 13.55
CA GLU A 244 39.78 40.62 13.43
C GLU A 244 40.60 41.44 12.42
N TYR A 245 40.01 41.77 11.26
CA TYR A 245 40.66 42.64 10.27
C TYR A 245 40.99 44.01 10.86
N ASP A 246 40.02 44.67 11.52
CA ASP A 246 40.21 45.98 12.14
C ASP A 246 41.27 45.93 13.25
N LYS A 247 41.30 44.84 14.03
CA LYS A 247 42.32 44.61 15.06
C LYS A 247 43.71 44.45 14.47
N ILE A 248 43.85 43.65 13.42
CA ILE A 248 45.12 43.46 12.70
C ILE A 248 45.58 44.79 12.09
N ASN A 249 44.67 45.54 11.45
CA ASN A 249 45.02 46.82 10.85
C ASN A 249 45.51 47.82 11.90
N LYS A 250 44.83 47.92 13.05
CA LYS A 250 45.30 48.72 14.20
C LYS A 250 46.66 48.27 14.73
N GLN A 251 46.91 46.97 14.79
CA GLN A 251 48.22 46.44 15.17
C GLN A 251 49.31 46.83 14.17
N ILE A 252 49.05 46.73 12.87
CA ILE A 252 49.99 47.16 11.83
C ILE A 252 50.29 48.66 11.95
N GLU A 253 49.26 49.49 12.10
CA GLU A 253 49.40 50.95 12.28
C GLU A 253 50.21 51.30 13.54
N SER A 254 50.04 50.56 14.64
CA SER A 254 50.82 50.73 15.87
C SER A 254 52.30 50.33 15.73
N LEU A 255 52.58 49.27 14.96
CA LEU A 255 53.92 48.70 14.83
C LEU A 255 54.79 49.43 13.78
N LEU A 256 54.18 50.05 12.76
CA LEU A 256 54.88 50.79 11.71
C LEU A 256 55.86 51.87 12.21
N PRO A 257 55.46 52.82 13.08
CA PRO A 257 56.37 53.87 13.55
C PRO A 257 57.53 53.28 14.37
N ASN A 258 57.25 52.29 15.23
CA ASN A 258 58.25 51.64 16.07
C ASN A 258 59.25 50.81 15.23
N ALA A 259 58.78 50.11 14.18
CA ALA A 259 59.63 49.36 13.27
C ALA A 259 60.53 50.25 12.40
N LEU A 260 60.01 51.41 11.94
CA LEU A 260 60.79 52.38 11.17
C LEU A 260 61.92 52.99 12.01
N THR A 261 61.63 53.39 13.25
CA THR A 261 62.64 53.97 14.15
C THR A 261 63.69 52.95 14.58
N ALA A 262 63.29 51.70 14.85
CA ALA A 262 64.22 50.61 15.17
C ALA A 262 65.12 50.24 13.98
N GLY A 263 64.57 50.24 12.75
CA GLY A 263 65.34 50.00 11.53
C GLY A 263 66.38 51.10 11.28
N LEU A 264 65.99 52.37 11.44
CA LEU A 264 66.88 53.51 11.25
C LEU A 264 67.98 53.59 12.33
N SER A 265 67.65 53.39 13.60
CA SER A 265 68.61 53.41 14.70
C SER A 265 69.67 52.32 14.55
N SER A 266 69.26 51.11 14.18
CA SER A 266 70.15 49.98 13.88
C SER A 266 71.09 50.27 12.70
N ALA A 267 70.58 50.90 11.64
CA ALA A 267 71.40 51.31 10.50
C ALA A 267 72.47 52.34 10.91
N PHE A 268 72.14 53.32 11.77
CA PHE A 268 73.11 54.29 12.28
C PHE A 268 74.15 53.66 13.22
N ILE A 269 73.75 52.70 14.06
CA ILE A 269 74.69 51.93 14.90
C ILE A 269 75.71 51.20 14.03
N THR A 270 75.23 50.52 12.99
CA THR A 270 76.07 49.75 12.06
C THR A 270 77.05 50.69 11.34
N LYS A 271 76.55 51.81 10.80
CA LYS A 271 77.39 52.81 10.11
C LYS A 271 78.42 53.46 11.03
N LYS A 272 78.06 53.77 12.27
CA LYS A 272 78.99 54.26 13.28
C LYS A 272 80.10 53.25 13.56
N GLY A 273 79.75 51.97 13.74
CA GLY A 273 80.71 50.90 13.96
C GLY A 273 81.68 50.71 12.79
N GLU A 274 81.18 50.76 11.55
CA GLU A 274 82.01 50.73 10.34
C GLU A 274 83.01 51.91 10.30
N GLU A 275 82.56 53.13 10.59
CA GLU A 275 83.44 54.31 10.62
C GLU A 275 84.44 54.29 11.78
N GLU A 276 84.12 53.72 12.93
CA GLU A 276 85.07 53.54 14.04
C GLU A 276 86.22 52.59 13.66
N LEU A 277 85.93 51.54 12.91
CA LEU A 277 86.95 50.64 12.35
C LEU A 277 87.84 51.38 11.34
N LEU A 278 87.24 52.11 10.40
CA LEU A 278 87.97 52.92 9.42
C LEU A 278 88.82 54.02 10.08
N TYR A 279 88.28 54.69 11.11
CA TYR A 279 89.01 55.68 11.90
C TYR A 279 90.29 55.08 12.50
N ASN A 280 90.18 53.89 13.10
CA ASN A 280 91.33 53.21 13.69
C ASN A 280 92.35 52.79 12.62
N GLU A 281 91.90 52.31 11.46
CA GLU A 281 92.76 51.98 10.33
C GLU A 281 93.50 53.21 9.80
N TYR A 282 92.80 54.32 9.54
CA TYR A 282 93.41 55.56 9.08
C TYR A 282 94.35 56.18 10.11
N LYS A 283 94.03 56.07 11.40
CA LYS A 283 94.90 56.52 12.49
C LYS A 283 96.19 55.70 12.54
N LYS A 284 96.10 54.38 12.35
CA LYS A 284 97.27 53.51 12.24
C LYS A 284 98.10 53.86 11.01
N SER A 285 97.46 54.09 9.86
CA SER A 285 98.13 54.53 8.63
C SER A 285 98.84 55.88 8.80
N PHE A 286 98.21 56.84 9.49
CA PHE A 286 98.81 58.14 9.82
C PHE A 286 100.03 57.99 10.74
N ASN A 287 99.93 57.21 11.81
CA ASN A 287 101.04 56.95 12.72
C ASN A 287 102.22 56.24 12.00
N ASN A 288 101.91 55.27 11.14
CA ASN A 288 102.92 54.61 10.30
C ASN A 288 103.54 55.61 9.31
N GLY A 289 102.75 56.51 8.73
CA GLY A 289 103.24 57.58 7.86
C GLY A 289 104.23 58.50 8.56
N ILE A 290 103.92 58.94 9.79
CA ILE A 290 104.85 59.72 10.63
C ILE A 290 106.13 58.93 10.90
N LEU A 291 106.02 57.63 11.22
CA LEU A 291 107.18 56.76 11.45
C LEU A 291 108.06 56.68 10.20
N TYR A 292 107.48 56.48 9.02
CA TYR A 292 108.23 56.42 7.76
C TYR A 292 108.87 57.77 7.38
N ILE A 293 108.20 58.90 7.64
CA ILE A 293 108.80 60.23 7.46
C ILE A 293 109.99 60.40 8.43
N SER A 294 109.83 60.01 9.70
CA SER A 294 110.90 60.10 10.69
C SER A 294 112.09 59.20 10.34
N LEU A 295 111.84 57.98 9.84
CA LEU A 295 112.89 57.04 9.45
C LEU A 295 113.61 57.51 8.18
N SER A 296 112.86 58.03 7.20
CA SER A 296 113.44 58.57 5.96
C SER A 296 114.29 59.81 6.23
N ALA A 297 113.89 60.68 7.18
CA ALA A 297 114.71 61.82 7.61
C ALA A 297 116.07 61.42 8.19
N LEU A 298 116.20 60.20 8.73
CA LEU A 298 117.45 59.66 9.25
C LEU A 298 118.37 59.09 8.15
N LEU A 299 117.84 58.76 6.95
CA LEU A 299 118.61 58.14 5.86
C LEU A 299 119.78 59.00 5.35
N PRO A 300 119.62 60.31 5.07
CA PRO A 300 120.74 61.16 4.65
C PRO A 300 121.86 61.19 5.69
N ILE A 301 121.49 61.25 6.97
CA ILE A 301 122.43 61.26 8.11
C ILE A 301 123.17 59.91 8.17
N GLY A 302 122.46 58.79 8.02
CA GLY A 302 123.05 57.46 8.00
C GLY A 302 124.05 57.27 6.84
N ILE A 303 123.71 57.75 5.64
CA ILE A 303 124.59 57.70 4.47
C ILE A 303 125.81 58.60 4.68
N SER A 304 125.64 59.78 5.26
CA SER A 304 126.77 60.67 5.60
C SER A 304 127.72 60.04 6.63
N ILE A 305 127.19 59.36 7.65
CA ILE A 305 128.00 58.61 8.63
C ILE A 305 128.75 57.45 7.96
N PHE A 306 128.09 56.69 7.09
CA PHE A 306 128.71 55.59 6.35
C PHE A 306 129.83 56.09 5.42
N TYR A 307 129.64 57.24 4.78
CA TYR A 307 130.64 57.86 3.91
C TYR A 307 131.89 58.31 4.69
N LEU A 308 131.71 58.80 5.92
CA LEU A 308 132.80 59.16 6.84
C LEU A 308 133.61 57.91 7.27
N LEU A 309 132.91 56.82 7.62
CA LEU A 309 133.53 55.52 7.98
C LEU A 309 134.32 54.89 6.83
N SER A 310 133.96 55.21 5.58
CA SER A 310 134.62 54.70 4.37
C SER A 310 135.92 55.44 4.01
N GLY A 311 136.37 56.40 4.83
CA GLY A 311 137.67 57.08 4.70
C GLY A 311 137.63 58.43 3.98
N ALA A 312 136.46 59.04 3.79
CA ALA A 312 136.33 60.38 3.22
C ALA A 312 136.72 61.49 4.21
N THR A 313 137.21 62.63 3.71
CA THR A 313 137.51 63.78 4.58
C THR A 313 136.23 64.46 5.09
N LEU A 314 136.27 65.03 6.29
CA LEU A 314 135.11 65.70 6.90
C LEU A 314 134.57 66.83 6.00
N THR A 315 135.48 67.55 5.34
CA THR A 315 135.18 68.65 4.42
C THR A 315 134.39 68.18 3.19
N GLU A 316 134.80 67.07 2.56
CA GLU A 316 134.10 66.52 1.39
C GLU A 316 132.69 66.00 1.74
N THR A 317 132.51 65.47 2.95
CA THR A 317 131.21 64.97 3.41
C THR A 317 130.23 66.12 3.63
N ILE A 318 130.68 67.24 4.21
CA ILE A 318 129.86 68.44 4.40
C ILE A 318 129.49 69.08 3.06
N GLU A 319 130.42 69.13 2.09
CA GLU A 319 130.15 69.68 0.76
C GLU A 319 129.12 68.84 -0.03
N LYS A 320 129.13 67.51 0.15
CA LYS A 320 128.19 66.60 -0.51
C LYS A 320 126.84 66.45 0.21
N ALA A 321 126.74 66.80 1.49
CA ALA A 321 125.52 66.63 2.28
C ALA A 321 124.27 67.32 1.66
N PRO A 322 124.33 68.57 1.17
CA PRO A 322 123.18 69.20 0.50
C PRO A 322 122.74 68.47 -0.77
N LYS A 323 123.68 67.93 -1.55
CA LYS A 323 123.39 67.15 -2.78
C LYS A 323 122.69 65.83 -2.44
N ILE A 324 123.11 65.17 -1.37
CA ILE A 324 122.48 63.94 -0.86
C ILE A 324 121.05 64.26 -0.37
N MET A 325 120.86 65.32 0.41
CA MET A 325 119.53 65.74 0.87
C MET A 325 118.58 66.06 -0.29
N LEU A 326 119.07 66.77 -1.32
CA LEU A 326 118.27 67.09 -2.51
C LEU A 326 117.88 65.84 -3.30
N ALA A 327 118.74 64.82 -3.36
CA ALA A 327 118.45 63.55 -4.02
C ALA A 327 117.32 62.76 -3.35
N PHE A 328 117.09 62.94 -2.05
CA PHE A 328 115.98 62.31 -1.30
C PHE A 328 114.66 63.10 -1.38
N LEU A 329 114.65 64.31 -1.95
CA LEU A 329 113.43 65.13 -2.05
C LEU A 329 112.26 64.43 -2.78
N PRO A 330 112.47 63.71 -3.90
CA PRO A 330 111.40 62.96 -4.56
C PRO A 330 110.80 61.84 -3.70
N LEU A 331 111.54 61.32 -2.71
CA LEU A 331 111.07 60.29 -1.78
C LEU A 331 110.13 60.86 -0.70
N TYR A 332 110.41 62.07 -0.21
CA TYR A 332 109.60 62.70 0.84
C TYR A 332 108.21 63.12 0.35
N ILE A 333 108.07 63.50 -0.93
CA ILE A 333 106.81 64.02 -1.48
C ILE A 333 105.65 62.99 -1.35
N PRO A 334 105.78 61.73 -1.81
CA PRO A 334 104.74 60.71 -1.61
C PRO A 334 104.47 60.36 -0.14
N LEU A 335 105.51 60.35 0.71
CA LEU A 335 105.38 60.05 2.14
C LEU A 335 104.60 61.13 2.90
N ILE A 336 104.90 62.40 2.63
CA ILE A 336 104.19 63.53 3.21
C ILE A 336 102.75 63.56 2.67
N TRP A 337 102.54 63.33 1.38
CA TRP A 337 101.21 63.28 0.78
C TRP A 337 100.31 62.19 1.41
N THR A 338 100.82 60.96 1.51
CA THR A 338 100.08 59.84 2.10
C THR A 338 99.74 60.09 3.57
N THR A 339 100.68 60.67 4.33
CA THR A 339 100.47 61.03 5.74
C THR A 339 99.44 62.15 5.90
N ILE A 340 99.49 63.21 5.08
CA ILE A 340 98.49 64.29 5.09
C ILE A 340 97.10 63.75 4.69
N SER A 341 97.03 62.87 3.69
CA SER A 341 95.78 62.23 3.27
C SER A 341 95.19 61.36 4.39
N ALA A 342 96.01 60.55 5.06
CA ALA A 342 95.59 59.73 6.19
C ALA A 342 95.04 60.59 7.35
N ASN A 343 95.74 61.66 7.74
CA ASN A 343 95.26 62.60 8.76
C ASN A 343 93.89 63.19 8.40
N LYS A 344 93.66 63.48 7.12
CA LYS A 344 92.40 64.03 6.65
C LYS A 344 91.27 63.02 6.75
N LYS A 345 91.52 61.77 6.34
CA LYS A 345 90.56 60.68 6.50
C LYS A 345 90.23 60.40 7.97
N VAL A 346 91.20 60.50 8.87
CA VAL A 346 90.98 60.42 10.33
C VAL A 346 90.01 61.51 10.82
N ASN A 347 90.22 62.76 10.40
CA ASN A 347 89.34 63.87 10.79
C ASN A 347 87.94 63.73 10.18
N LEU A 348 87.85 63.22 8.95
CA LEU A 348 86.58 62.93 8.30
C LEU A 348 85.81 61.83 9.03
N SER A 349 86.42 60.66 9.28
CA SER A 349 85.75 59.57 10.01
C SER A 349 85.35 59.99 11.42
N LYS A 350 86.17 60.79 12.14
CA LYS A 350 85.77 61.36 13.43
C LYS A 350 84.47 62.17 13.33
N ARG A 351 84.37 63.02 12.30
CA ARG A 351 83.16 63.79 12.02
C ARG A 351 81.97 62.90 11.69
N LEU A 352 82.14 61.88 10.84
CA LEU A 352 81.05 60.96 10.50
C LEU A 352 80.57 60.18 11.73
N ILE A 353 81.48 59.77 12.61
CA ILE A 353 81.14 59.11 13.89
C ILE A 353 80.28 60.03 14.76
N GLU A 354 80.64 61.31 14.89
CA GLU A 354 79.85 62.30 15.64
C GLU A 354 78.45 62.50 15.01
N GLU A 355 78.39 62.64 13.67
CA GLU A 355 77.11 62.79 12.94
C GLU A 355 76.22 61.55 13.09
N TYR A 356 76.77 60.34 12.92
CA TYR A 356 76.01 59.09 13.07
C TYR A 356 75.63 58.82 14.53
N SER A 357 76.48 59.16 15.49
CA SER A 357 76.15 59.02 16.91
C SER A 357 75.02 59.98 17.32
N HIS A 358 74.99 61.20 16.79
CA HIS A 358 73.86 62.12 17.00
C HIS A 358 72.57 61.56 16.40
N LYS A 359 72.62 61.08 15.14
CA LYS A 359 71.45 60.47 14.47
C LYS A 359 70.96 59.22 15.19
N GLN A 360 71.86 58.38 15.67
CA GLN A 360 71.54 57.21 16.49
C GLN A 360 70.77 57.62 17.75
N VAL A 361 71.33 58.54 18.55
CA VAL A 361 70.71 58.98 19.82
C VAL A 361 69.35 59.63 19.55
N LEU A 362 69.24 60.43 18.50
CA LEU A 362 67.99 61.04 18.08
C LEU A 362 66.93 59.98 17.74
N SER A 363 67.27 58.98 16.92
CA SER A 363 66.36 57.88 16.58
C SER A 363 65.93 57.06 17.80
N MET A 364 66.85 56.75 18.72
CA MET A 364 66.53 56.03 19.97
C MET A 364 65.65 56.87 20.91
N THR A 365 65.88 58.18 20.98
CA THR A 365 65.07 59.10 21.78
C THR A 365 63.64 59.16 21.25
N ILE A 366 63.46 59.16 19.93
CA ILE A 366 62.14 59.15 19.29
C ILE A 366 61.43 57.83 19.49
N GLU A 367 62.12 56.70 19.40
CA GLU A 367 61.52 55.40 19.72
C GLU A 367 60.99 55.39 21.16
N GLY A 368 61.78 55.90 22.12
CA GLY A 368 61.37 56.01 23.52
C GLY A 368 60.20 56.99 23.74
N LEU A 369 60.18 58.13 23.05
CA LEU A 369 59.09 59.11 23.13
C LEU A 369 57.83 58.64 22.40
N SER A 370 57.97 58.01 21.24
CA SER A 370 56.88 57.39 20.47
C SER A 370 56.16 56.36 21.31
N LYS A 371 56.90 55.48 21.99
CA LYS A 371 56.35 54.50 22.93
C LYS A 371 55.65 55.15 24.13
N GLN A 372 56.15 56.27 24.63
CA GLN A 372 55.49 57.02 25.71
C GLN A 372 54.18 57.67 25.22
N ILE A 373 54.17 58.25 24.02
CA ILE A 373 52.98 58.88 23.44
C ILE A 373 51.91 57.83 23.11
N GLU A 374 52.32 56.63 22.69
CA GLU A 374 51.42 55.49 22.46
C GLU A 374 50.75 54.97 23.74
N ASN A 375 51.35 55.20 24.91
CA ASN A 375 50.79 54.83 26.21
C ASN A 375 49.91 55.94 26.84
N ILE A 376 49.67 57.06 26.15
CA ILE A 376 48.77 58.12 26.61
C ILE A 376 47.32 57.71 26.27
N GLU A 377 46.42 57.74 27.26
CA GLU A 377 45.01 57.32 27.09
C GLU A 377 44.18 58.28 26.22
N ASP A 378 44.56 59.56 26.16
CA ASP A 378 43.92 60.58 25.34
C ASP A 378 44.41 60.51 23.88
N ALA A 379 43.52 60.06 22.99
CA ALA A 379 43.82 59.85 21.57
C ALA A 379 44.11 61.16 20.81
N GLU A 380 43.41 62.26 21.13
CA GLU A 380 43.57 63.53 20.42
C GLU A 380 44.91 64.19 20.81
N MET A 381 45.23 64.17 22.12
CA MET A 381 46.53 64.63 22.62
C MET A 381 47.68 63.75 22.14
N SER A 382 47.49 62.42 22.04
CA SER A 382 48.50 61.50 21.50
C SER A 382 48.82 61.78 20.03
N GLU A 383 47.80 62.05 19.21
CA GLU A 383 47.97 62.36 17.79
C GLU A 383 48.70 63.69 17.58
N GLU A 384 48.33 64.75 18.31
CA GLU A 384 49.01 66.05 18.25
C GLU A 384 50.50 65.92 18.65
N LEU A 385 50.79 65.18 19.73
CA LEU A 385 52.15 64.94 20.19
C LEU A 385 52.98 64.13 19.19
N ARG A 386 52.37 63.15 18.49
CA ARG A 386 53.03 62.40 17.39
C ARG A 386 53.42 63.33 16.24
N ILE A 387 52.50 64.20 15.82
CA ILE A 387 52.77 65.17 14.74
C ILE A 387 53.89 66.13 15.14
N LYS A 388 53.85 66.65 16.38
CA LYS A 388 54.89 67.55 16.91
C LYS A 388 56.26 66.86 17.03
N LEU A 389 56.28 65.59 17.47
CA LEU A 389 57.48 64.78 17.55
C LEU A 389 58.09 64.55 16.15
N LEU A 390 57.26 64.20 15.16
CA LEU A 390 57.71 63.98 13.79
C LEU A 390 58.27 65.27 13.15
N ASN A 391 57.59 66.39 13.33
CA ASN A 391 58.08 67.69 12.84
C ASN A 391 59.39 68.10 13.52
N THR A 392 59.50 67.88 14.83
CA THR A 392 60.74 68.15 15.58
C THR A 392 61.87 67.24 15.09
N PHE A 393 61.59 65.96 14.85
CA PHE A 393 62.57 65.02 14.30
C PHE A 393 63.07 65.43 12.91
N LEU A 394 62.16 65.81 12.01
CA LEU A 394 62.52 66.26 10.67
C LEU A 394 63.39 67.52 10.72
N ASN A 395 63.04 68.48 11.59
CA ASN A 395 63.83 69.69 11.78
C ASN A 395 65.23 69.38 12.35
N VAL A 396 65.33 68.58 13.41
CA VAL A 396 66.61 68.25 14.07
C VAL A 396 67.47 67.32 13.22
N THR A 397 66.88 66.44 12.40
CA THR A 397 67.63 65.59 11.46
C THR A 397 68.18 66.39 10.28
N SER A 398 67.45 67.44 9.86
CA SER A 398 67.88 68.34 8.80
C SER A 398 69.04 69.25 9.24
N GLU A 399 69.15 69.53 10.54
CA GLU A 399 70.30 70.22 11.11
C GLU A 399 71.48 69.26 11.31
N ASN A 400 72.44 69.28 10.38
CA ASN A 400 73.64 68.46 10.51
C ASN A 400 74.58 69.05 11.59
N PRO A 401 74.84 68.35 12.72
CA PRO A 401 75.76 68.83 13.75
C PRO A 401 77.20 69.00 13.25
N GLY A 402 77.57 68.35 12.13
CA GLY A 402 78.84 68.55 11.44
C GLY A 402 79.08 69.99 10.97
N LYS A 403 78.03 70.82 10.85
CA LYS A 403 78.14 72.26 10.51
C LYS A 403 78.90 73.07 11.56
N LEU A 404 78.96 72.59 12.81
CA LEU A 404 79.70 73.21 13.90
C LEU A 404 81.21 72.89 13.86
N ILE A 405 81.64 71.98 13.00
CA ILE A 405 83.06 71.66 12.78
C ILE A 405 83.62 72.65 11.75
N LEU A 406 84.63 73.42 12.16
CA LEU A 406 85.34 74.38 11.31
C LEU A 406 85.83 73.72 10.00
N ASN A 407 85.44 74.29 8.85
CA ASN A 407 85.74 73.86 7.47
C ASN A 407 84.88 72.72 6.88
N TYR A 408 83.58 72.66 7.19
CA TYR A 408 82.61 71.72 6.60
C TYR A 408 82.63 71.59 5.05
N GLN A 409 82.95 72.68 4.33
CA GLN A 409 82.84 72.78 2.86
C GLN A 409 84.18 72.75 2.10
N LYS A 410 85.34 72.66 2.77
CA LYS A 410 86.62 72.77 2.05
C LYS A 410 87.05 71.46 1.42
N SER A 411 87.50 71.51 0.16
CA SER A 411 87.76 70.33 -0.64
C SER A 411 88.82 69.41 -0.03
N ASP A 412 88.61 68.10 -0.25
CA ASP A 412 89.50 66.93 -0.07
C ASP A 412 91.01 67.14 -0.26
N ASN A 413 91.42 68.11 -1.08
CA ASN A 413 92.72 68.08 -1.71
C ASN A 413 93.84 68.69 -0.83
N PRO A 414 94.91 67.93 -0.53
CA PRO A 414 96.05 68.41 0.26
C PRO A 414 96.75 69.63 -0.37
N ILE A 415 96.85 69.70 -1.71
CA ILE A 415 97.48 70.82 -2.43
C ILE A 415 96.59 72.06 -2.37
N LEU A 416 95.28 71.94 -2.66
CA LEU A 416 94.38 73.12 -2.63
C LEU A 416 94.30 73.75 -1.23
N ASN A 417 94.28 72.95 -0.16
CA ASN A 417 94.21 73.50 1.20
C ASN A 417 95.50 74.21 1.63
N PHE A 418 96.66 73.80 1.10
CA PHE A 418 97.91 74.51 1.36
C PHE A 418 97.88 75.90 0.71
N PHE A 419 97.46 75.98 -0.57
CA PHE A 419 97.27 77.24 -1.27
C PHE A 419 96.17 78.13 -0.67
N ASP A 420 95.09 77.56 -0.12
CA ASP A 420 94.01 78.30 0.53
C ASP A 420 94.36 78.79 1.95
N ARG A 421 95.37 78.19 2.62
CA ARG A 421 95.88 78.70 3.91
C ARG A 421 96.69 79.97 3.73
N ASP A 422 97.44 80.09 2.62
CA ASP A 422 98.27 81.27 2.35
C ASP A 422 97.42 82.51 2.00
N LYS A 423 96.27 82.34 1.32
CA LYS A 423 95.32 83.46 1.09
C LYS A 423 94.74 84.07 2.37
N LYS A 424 94.80 83.38 3.51
CA LYS A 424 94.31 83.89 4.81
C LYS A 424 95.37 84.70 5.58
N LYS A 425 96.60 84.80 5.05
CA LYS A 425 97.70 85.59 5.63
C LYS A 425 97.93 86.95 4.96
N ASP A 426 97.06 87.38 4.03
CA ASP A 426 97.02 88.76 3.56
C ASP A 426 96.10 89.60 4.46
N LYS A 427 96.52 89.88 5.70
CA LYS A 427 96.18 91.19 6.27
C LYS A 427 97.12 92.16 5.56
N THR A 428 96.62 92.79 4.51
CA THR A 428 97.37 93.75 3.70
C THR A 428 97.99 94.80 4.62
N ILE A 429 99.22 95.20 4.31
CA ILE A 429 99.93 96.31 4.96
C ILE A 429 99.03 97.55 5.09
N VAL A 430 98.06 97.69 4.19
CA VAL A 430 96.98 98.69 4.15
C VAL A 430 96.00 98.62 5.32
N GLU A 431 95.58 97.44 5.80
CA GLU A 431 94.69 97.32 6.97
C GLU A 431 95.45 97.62 8.27
N THR A 432 96.70 97.18 8.36
CA THR A 432 97.58 97.48 9.50
C THR A 432 97.91 98.98 9.57
N LEU A 433 98.12 99.63 8.42
CA LEU A 433 98.25 101.09 8.32
C LEU A 433 96.94 101.81 8.66
N LYS A 434 95.79 101.29 8.22
CA LYS A 434 94.47 101.88 8.51
C LYS A 434 94.15 101.84 10.00
N ASP A 435 94.43 100.72 10.68
CA ASP A 435 94.24 100.59 12.12
C ASP A 435 95.22 101.48 12.88
N SER A 436 96.49 101.55 12.48
CA SER A 436 97.46 102.47 13.08
C SER A 436 97.14 103.95 12.83
N THR A 437 96.55 104.30 11.68
CA THR A 437 96.11 105.68 11.39
C THR A 437 94.87 106.04 12.18
N LYS A 438 93.97 105.07 12.41
CA LYS A 438 92.79 105.24 13.24
C LYS A 438 93.16 105.49 14.71
N ASP A 439 94.13 104.74 15.23
CA ASP A 439 94.67 104.90 16.58
C ASP A 439 95.33 106.29 16.78
N ILE A 440 96.01 106.82 15.76
CA ILE A 440 96.60 108.18 15.79
C ILE A 440 95.50 109.26 15.75
N ILE A 441 94.44 109.06 14.97
CA ILE A 441 93.31 109.98 14.89
C ILE A 441 92.51 109.98 16.21
N GLU A 442 92.36 108.82 16.85
CA GLU A 442 91.65 108.68 18.13
C GLU A 442 92.45 109.33 19.26
N LYS A 443 93.78 109.13 19.32
CA LYS A 443 94.66 109.89 20.23
C LYS A 443 94.65 111.40 19.99
N ALA A 444 94.65 111.83 18.73
CA ALA A 444 94.59 113.25 18.42
C ALA A 444 93.22 113.86 18.77
N ALA A 445 92.14 113.09 18.65
CA ALA A 445 90.80 113.50 19.08
C ALA A 445 90.71 113.61 20.60
N ASP A 446 91.26 112.65 21.34
CA ASP A 446 91.32 112.69 22.81
C ASP A 446 92.19 113.85 23.33
N GLU A 447 93.33 114.14 22.69
CA GLU A 447 94.18 115.30 23.03
C GLU A 447 93.50 116.64 22.71
N ILE A 448 92.70 116.71 21.63
CA ILE A 448 91.89 117.90 21.30
C ILE A 448 90.74 118.05 22.29
N GLU A 449 90.10 116.97 22.71
CA GLU A 449 89.02 116.98 23.70
C GLU A 449 89.55 117.39 25.09
N GLU A 450 90.70 116.88 25.53
CA GLU A 450 91.38 117.35 26.75
C GLU A 450 91.87 118.80 26.63
N GLY A 451 92.30 119.25 25.44
CA GLY A 451 92.71 120.63 25.19
C GLY A 451 91.55 121.63 25.20
N ILE A 452 90.37 121.25 24.70
CA ILE A 452 89.15 122.07 24.72
C ILE A 452 88.59 122.17 26.14
N VAL A 453 88.69 121.11 26.95
CA VAL A 453 88.26 121.12 28.36
C VAL A 453 89.17 121.97 29.25
N ASN A 454 90.47 122.09 28.93
CA ASN A 454 91.43 122.89 29.71
C ASN A 454 91.53 124.38 29.32
N ASN A 455 91.09 124.80 28.12
CA ASN A 455 91.09 126.20 27.68
C ASN A 455 89.71 126.90 27.82
N GLY A 456 88.74 126.24 28.45
CA GLY A 456 87.41 126.79 28.79
C GLY A 456 87.32 127.39 30.19
N LYS A 457 88.34 128.15 30.63
CA LYS A 457 88.31 129.03 31.82
C LYS A 457 88.82 130.42 31.47
#